data_AF-A0A1Y1QC15-F1
#
_entry.id   AF-A0A1Y1QC15-F1
#
_cell.length_a   1.000
_cell.length_b   1.000
_cell.length_c   1.000
_cell.angle_alpha   90.00
_cell.angle_beta   90.00
_cell.angle_gamma   90.00
#
_symmetry.space_group_name_H-M   'P 1'
#
loop_
_entity.id
_entity.type
_entity.pdbx_description
1 polymer ?
#
loop_
_entity_poly.entity_id
_entity_poly.type
_entity_poly.pdbx_seq_one_letter_code
_entity_poly.pdbx_strand_id
1 'polypeptide(L)'
;MKARFITPDYPHYAAQIAFDQALSAHPEFALEGYGMPPDQFDATLQRLRLAIVGFELQPSQQLPALDDPCGQYHIFRDFIECGATQAQTGLPNLPKQAATYNALAALALHVIDPVMDYFGGIELTYGFCSPELAKHIKGSIDPKRDQHAAHELNTRGNLVCERKGAACDFIVPDENMLEVAQWIVANTPFDRLYFYGNTKPLHVSYGEEHSRVIVLMLAGKSGRLIPKVVTAEAFNRITPVCLD
;
A
#
# COMPACT_ATOMS: atom_id res chain seq x y z
N MET A 1 -28.98 -7.83 2.59
CA MET A 1 -29.08 -6.51 1.91
C MET A 1 -30.42 -5.86 2.20
N LYS A 2 -30.41 -4.61 2.69
CA LYS A 2 -31.57 -3.93 3.28
C LYS A 2 -32.59 -3.51 2.22
N ALA A 3 -32.16 -3.20 0.99
CA ALA A 3 -33.04 -2.86 -0.13
C ALA A 3 -34.11 -3.93 -0.41
N ARG A 4 -33.85 -5.20 -0.09
CA ARG A 4 -34.80 -6.32 -0.27
C ARG A 4 -36.02 -6.24 0.66
N PHE A 5 -35.95 -5.45 1.72
CA PHE A 5 -36.97 -5.37 2.76
C PHE A 5 -37.65 -4.00 2.84
N ILE A 6 -37.35 -3.09 1.90
CA ILE A 6 -37.97 -1.76 1.82
C ILE A 6 -38.64 -1.59 0.46
N THR A 7 -39.70 -0.79 0.41
CA THR A 7 -40.49 -0.56 -0.81
C THR A 7 -39.90 0.60 -1.64
N PRO A 8 -40.17 0.67 -2.96
CA PRO A 8 -39.61 1.73 -3.82
C PRO A 8 -40.01 3.16 -3.45
N ASP A 9 -41.11 3.34 -2.72
CA ASP A 9 -41.58 4.62 -2.17
C ASP A 9 -40.88 5.03 -0.87
N TYR A 10 -40.04 4.16 -0.30
CA TYR A 10 -39.23 4.48 0.87
C TYR A 10 -38.26 5.64 0.56
N PRO A 11 -38.19 6.69 1.41
CA PRO A 11 -37.22 7.76 1.25
C PRO A 11 -35.79 7.23 1.13
N HIS A 12 -35.06 7.63 0.10
CA HIS A 12 -33.70 7.17 -0.21
C HIS A 12 -33.58 5.71 -0.70
N TYR A 13 -34.66 5.08 -1.20
CA TYR A 13 -34.61 3.73 -1.76
C TYR A 13 -33.50 3.54 -2.81
N ALA A 14 -33.35 4.47 -3.75
CA ALA A 14 -32.30 4.41 -4.77
C ALA A 14 -30.88 4.46 -4.17
N ALA A 15 -30.67 5.27 -3.13
CA ALA A 15 -29.39 5.35 -2.44
C ALA A 15 -29.09 4.06 -1.65
N GLN A 16 -30.11 3.45 -1.03
CA GLN A 16 -29.96 2.14 -0.38
C GLN A 16 -29.59 1.04 -1.39
N ILE A 17 -30.15 1.03 -2.59
CA ILE A 17 -29.75 0.09 -3.65
C ILE A 17 -28.27 0.29 -4.00
N ALA A 18 -27.85 1.53 -4.25
CA ALA A 18 -26.47 1.84 -4.60
C ALA A 18 -25.49 1.43 -3.49
N PHE A 19 -25.85 1.71 -2.23
CA PHE A 19 -25.09 1.26 -1.06
C PHE A 19 -24.97 -0.26 -1.00
N ASP A 20 -26.09 -0.96 -1.18
CA ASP A 20 -26.13 -2.41 -1.13
C ASP A 20 -25.27 -3.03 -2.25
N GLN A 21 -25.29 -2.44 -3.45
CA GLN A 21 -24.44 -2.84 -4.56
C GLN A 21 -22.96 -2.59 -4.28
N ALA A 22 -22.61 -1.42 -3.72
CA ALA A 22 -21.23 -1.09 -3.34
C ALA A 22 -20.68 -2.08 -2.31
N LEU A 23 -21.44 -2.38 -1.25
CA LEU A 23 -21.07 -3.38 -0.25
C LEU A 23 -20.88 -4.77 -0.87
N SER A 24 -21.80 -5.19 -1.75
CA SER A 24 -21.76 -6.52 -2.37
C SER A 24 -20.64 -6.68 -3.41
N ALA A 25 -20.10 -5.56 -3.94
CA ALA A 25 -18.98 -5.58 -4.89
C ALA A 25 -17.63 -5.82 -4.21
N HIS A 26 -17.54 -5.63 -2.89
CA HIS A 26 -16.35 -5.90 -2.11
C HIS A 26 -16.34 -7.40 -1.71
N PRO A 27 -15.35 -8.19 -2.17
CA PRO A 27 -15.32 -9.63 -1.96
C PRO A 27 -15.19 -10.03 -0.48
N GLU A 28 -14.75 -9.10 0.37
CA GLU A 28 -14.52 -9.32 1.78
C GLU A 28 -15.81 -9.28 2.61
N PHE A 29 -16.88 -8.69 2.10
CA PHE A 29 -18.18 -8.71 2.77
C PHE A 29 -18.99 -9.91 2.32
N ALA A 30 -18.98 -10.98 3.12
CA ALA A 30 -19.83 -12.14 2.94
C ALA A 30 -21.29 -11.83 3.35
N LEU A 31 -22.08 -11.28 2.43
CA LEU A 31 -23.44 -10.77 2.70
C LEU A 31 -24.57 -11.71 2.24
N GLU A 32 -24.25 -12.93 1.85
CA GLU A 32 -25.23 -13.97 1.50
C GLU A 32 -25.89 -14.59 2.72
N GLY A 33 -27.09 -15.18 2.54
CA GLY A 33 -27.83 -15.82 3.63
C GLY A 33 -28.16 -14.88 4.77
N TYR A 34 -27.73 -15.23 5.99
CA TYR A 34 -27.86 -14.41 7.19
C TYR A 34 -26.87 -13.24 7.24
N GLY A 35 -25.91 -13.19 6.32
CA GLY A 35 -24.85 -12.20 6.26
C GLY A 35 -23.73 -12.44 7.27
N MET A 36 -22.81 -11.49 7.31
CA MET A 36 -21.66 -11.47 8.21
C MET A 36 -22.09 -11.05 9.63
N PRO A 37 -21.53 -11.66 10.70
CA PRO A 37 -21.69 -11.19 12.07
C PRO A 37 -21.30 -9.70 12.21
N PRO A 38 -22.01 -8.90 13.03
CA PRO A 38 -21.74 -7.45 13.14
C PRO A 38 -20.29 -7.11 13.51
N ASP A 39 -19.69 -7.87 14.42
CA ASP A 39 -18.30 -7.70 14.84
C ASP A 39 -17.30 -7.95 13.70
N GLN A 40 -17.54 -8.97 12.88
CA GLN A 40 -16.73 -9.24 11.69
C GLN A 40 -16.93 -8.19 10.61
N PHE A 41 -18.14 -7.64 10.49
CA PHE A 41 -18.44 -6.57 9.56
C PHE A 41 -17.70 -5.28 9.92
N ASP A 42 -17.75 -4.90 11.20
CA ASP A 42 -17.03 -3.74 11.72
C ASP A 42 -15.51 -3.91 11.60
N ALA A 43 -14.99 -5.11 11.91
CA ALA A 43 -13.57 -5.43 11.71
C ALA A 43 -13.15 -5.35 10.23
N THR A 44 -14.01 -5.80 9.32
CA THR A 44 -13.76 -5.73 7.86
C THR A 44 -13.74 -4.27 7.40
N LEU A 45 -14.68 -3.43 7.84
CA LEU A 45 -14.65 -1.99 7.58
C LEU A 45 -13.37 -1.34 8.09
N GLN A 46 -12.96 -1.65 9.33
CA GLN A 46 -11.75 -1.10 9.94
C GLN A 46 -10.50 -1.48 9.12
N ARG A 47 -10.34 -2.77 8.80
CA ARG A 47 -9.19 -3.28 8.03
C ARG A 47 -9.14 -2.73 6.62
N LEU A 48 -10.29 -2.63 5.95
CA LEU A 48 -10.43 -2.01 4.62
C LEU A 48 -10.35 -0.48 4.66
N ARG A 49 -10.28 0.12 5.85
CA ARG A 49 -10.27 1.56 6.05
C ARG A 49 -11.48 2.25 5.41
N LEU A 50 -12.64 1.62 5.52
CA LEU A 50 -13.93 2.12 5.05
C LEU A 50 -14.79 2.60 6.21
N ALA A 51 -15.65 3.58 5.93
CA ALA A 51 -16.68 4.08 6.83
C ALA A 51 -18.02 4.16 6.09
N ILE A 52 -19.09 3.86 6.80
CA ILE A 52 -20.46 4.07 6.30
C ILE A 52 -20.88 5.49 6.67
N VAL A 53 -21.10 6.34 5.66
CA VAL A 53 -21.57 7.72 5.84
C VAL A 53 -22.92 7.84 5.12
N GLY A 54 -24.00 7.75 5.89
CA GLY A 54 -25.35 7.69 5.32
C GLY A 54 -25.57 6.42 4.50
N PHE A 55 -25.68 6.56 3.17
CA PHE A 55 -25.86 5.46 2.22
C PHE A 55 -24.64 5.26 1.31
N GLU A 56 -23.45 5.63 1.80
CA GLU A 56 -22.22 5.52 1.03
C GLU A 56 -21.12 4.84 1.85
N LEU A 57 -20.33 4.02 1.16
CA LEU A 57 -19.02 3.60 1.65
C LEU A 57 -17.99 4.64 1.22
N GLN A 58 -17.29 5.21 2.19
CA GLN A 58 -16.26 6.21 1.96
C GLN A 58 -14.96 5.81 2.65
N PRO A 59 -13.79 6.27 2.16
CA PRO A 59 -12.54 6.11 2.89
C PRO A 59 -12.63 6.72 4.28
N SER A 60 -12.19 5.98 5.30
CA SER A 60 -12.25 6.41 6.68
C SER A 60 -11.41 7.66 6.92
N GLN A 61 -11.99 8.60 7.67
CA GLN A 61 -11.33 9.84 8.11
C GLN A 61 -10.76 9.74 9.53
N GLN A 62 -11.02 8.64 10.24
CA GLN A 62 -10.50 8.42 11.59
C GLN A 62 -9.08 7.88 11.53
N LEU A 63 -8.17 8.41 12.36
CA LEU A 63 -6.82 7.85 12.46
C LEU A 63 -6.89 6.53 13.24
N PRO A 64 -6.38 5.41 12.69
CA PRO A 64 -6.32 4.15 13.41
C PRO A 64 -5.25 4.21 14.51
N ALA A 65 -5.30 3.27 15.45
CA ALA A 65 -4.16 3.01 16.33
C ALA A 65 -3.03 2.35 15.52
N LEU A 66 -1.79 2.49 15.99
CA LEU A 66 -0.64 1.84 15.33
C LEU A 66 -0.73 0.31 15.32
N ASP A 67 -1.38 -0.25 16.33
CA ASP A 67 -1.54 -1.69 16.50
C ASP A 67 -2.84 -2.21 15.87
N ASP A 68 -3.59 -1.35 15.16
CA ASP A 68 -4.70 -1.78 14.33
C ASP A 68 -4.19 -2.49 13.06
N PRO A 69 -4.98 -3.41 12.48
CA PRO A 69 -4.62 -4.11 11.24
C PRO A 69 -4.38 -3.16 10.05
N CYS A 70 -3.33 -3.47 9.29
CA CYS A 70 -2.97 -2.84 8.03
C CYS A 70 -2.74 -3.95 7.00
N GLY A 71 -3.83 -4.41 6.38
CA GLY A 71 -3.86 -5.66 5.62
C GLY A 71 -4.20 -6.86 6.51
N GLN A 72 -3.92 -8.05 6.00
CA GLN A 72 -4.23 -9.32 6.66
C GLN A 72 -3.15 -9.74 7.66
N TYR A 73 -1.88 -9.45 7.35
CA TYR A 73 -0.74 -9.99 8.10
C TYR A 73 0.02 -8.98 8.94
N HIS A 74 -0.21 -7.68 8.71
CA HIS A 74 0.54 -6.60 9.33
C HIS A 74 -0.37 -5.64 10.12
N ILE A 75 0.26 -4.87 11.00
CA ILE A 75 -0.32 -3.70 11.66
C ILE A 75 0.31 -2.41 11.12
N PHE A 76 -0.30 -1.25 11.37
CA PHE A 76 0.25 0.02 10.88
C PHE A 76 1.67 0.31 11.37
N ARG A 77 1.98 -0.10 12.61
CA ARG A 77 3.33 0.03 13.20
C ARG A 77 4.41 -0.57 12.31
N ASP A 78 4.15 -1.72 11.69
CA ASP A 78 5.12 -2.44 10.87
C ASP A 78 5.56 -1.62 9.65
N PHE A 79 4.67 -0.81 9.08
CA PHE A 79 5.02 0.09 7.98
C PHE A 79 5.58 1.43 8.45
N ILE A 80 5.34 1.84 9.70
CA ILE A 80 5.69 3.17 10.21
C ILE A 80 7.06 3.17 10.92
N GLU A 81 7.40 2.07 11.60
CA GLU A 81 8.57 1.96 12.48
C GLU A 81 9.65 0.99 11.95
N CYS A 82 9.51 0.45 10.72
CA CYS A 82 10.47 -0.51 10.17
C CYS A 82 11.80 0.08 9.67
N GLY A 83 11.87 1.39 9.45
CA GLY A 83 13.02 2.05 8.84
C GLY A 83 14.21 2.23 9.78
N ALA A 84 15.43 1.98 9.29
CA ALA A 84 16.66 2.19 10.07
C ALA A 84 16.80 3.63 10.62
N THR A 85 16.38 4.65 9.88
CA THR A 85 16.41 6.04 10.35
C THR A 85 15.43 6.26 11.51
N GLN A 86 14.25 5.64 11.48
CA GLN A 86 13.28 5.72 12.58
C GLN A 86 13.88 5.07 13.83
N ALA A 87 14.42 3.85 13.70
CA ALA A 87 15.05 3.13 14.79
C ALA A 87 16.23 3.92 15.42
N GLN A 88 17.06 4.57 14.59
CA GLN A 88 18.21 5.35 15.06
C GLN A 88 17.82 6.65 15.75
N THR A 89 16.78 7.33 15.27
CA THR A 89 16.37 8.64 15.80
C THR A 89 15.37 8.55 16.93
N GLY A 90 14.63 7.44 17.04
CA GLY A 90 13.51 7.29 17.96
C GLY A 90 12.34 8.24 17.66
N LEU A 91 12.32 8.88 16.48
CA LEU A 91 11.23 9.76 16.11
C LEU A 91 9.94 8.94 15.97
N PRO A 92 8.78 9.45 16.44
CA PRO A 92 7.52 8.72 16.35
C PRO A 92 7.12 8.36 14.92
N ASN A 93 7.50 9.19 13.94
CA ASN A 93 7.18 9.01 12.53
C ASN A 93 5.68 8.79 12.24
N LEU A 94 4.79 9.45 12.99
CA LEU A 94 3.34 9.21 12.87
C LEU A 94 2.74 9.96 11.67
N PRO A 95 2.00 9.28 10.77
CA PRO A 95 1.21 9.96 9.75
C PRO A 95 0.17 10.89 10.37
N LYS A 96 -0.04 12.05 9.73
CA LYS A 96 -1.02 13.04 10.18
C LYS A 96 -2.32 12.98 9.38
N GLN A 97 -2.28 12.42 8.17
CA GLN A 97 -3.44 12.34 7.28
C GLN A 97 -4.09 10.96 7.34
N ALA A 98 -5.43 10.92 7.47
CA ALA A 98 -6.17 9.65 7.38
C ALA A 98 -5.95 8.96 6.02
N ALA A 99 -5.81 9.75 4.96
CA ALA A 99 -5.49 9.25 3.62
C ALA A 99 -4.14 8.50 3.56
N THR A 100 -3.17 8.83 4.42
CA THR A 100 -1.90 8.07 4.50
C THR A 100 -2.15 6.67 5.04
N TYR A 101 -2.92 6.52 6.12
CA TYR A 101 -3.30 5.19 6.64
C TYR A 101 -4.12 4.39 5.63
N ASN A 102 -5.04 5.05 4.92
CA ASN A 102 -5.83 4.39 3.88
C ASN A 102 -4.93 3.88 2.74
N ALA A 103 -3.92 4.66 2.34
CA ALA A 103 -2.96 4.25 1.31
C ALA A 103 -2.06 3.11 1.77
N LEU A 104 -1.62 3.10 3.03
CA LEU A 104 -0.85 1.99 3.62
C LEU A 104 -1.66 0.69 3.65
N ALA A 105 -2.91 0.75 4.10
CA ALA A 105 -3.80 -0.41 4.11
C ALA A 105 -4.06 -0.95 2.69
N ALA A 106 -4.21 -0.05 1.71
CA ALA A 106 -4.38 -0.44 0.31
C ALA A 106 -3.10 -1.06 -0.28
N LEU A 107 -1.92 -0.53 0.03
CA LEU A 107 -0.64 -1.14 -0.33
C LEU A 107 -0.52 -2.56 0.26
N ALA A 108 -0.87 -2.72 1.54
CA ALA A 108 -0.86 -4.01 2.19
C ALA A 108 -1.80 -4.99 1.48
N LEU A 109 -3.08 -4.64 1.37
CA LEU A 109 -4.12 -5.49 0.78
C LEU A 109 -3.83 -5.90 -0.67
N HIS A 110 -3.33 -4.98 -1.49
CA HIS A 110 -3.24 -5.20 -2.93
C HIS A 110 -1.87 -5.68 -3.40
N VAL A 111 -0.83 -5.55 -2.59
CA VAL A 111 0.54 -5.92 -2.99
C VAL A 111 1.20 -6.82 -1.95
N ILE A 112 1.22 -6.43 -0.68
CA ILE A 112 1.99 -7.14 0.34
C ILE A 112 1.32 -8.43 0.80
N ASP A 113 0.02 -8.41 1.09
CA ASP A 113 -0.73 -9.61 1.48
C ASP A 113 -0.64 -10.68 0.37
N PRO A 114 -0.85 -10.38 -0.94
CA PRO A 114 -0.62 -11.35 -2.01
C PRO A 114 0.81 -11.89 -2.10
N VAL A 115 1.82 -11.05 -1.87
CA VAL A 115 3.22 -11.51 -1.82
C VAL A 115 3.41 -12.48 -0.66
N MET A 116 2.84 -12.18 0.51
CA MET A 116 2.94 -13.04 1.69
C MET A 116 2.16 -14.34 1.54
N ASP A 117 1.00 -14.31 0.89
CA ASP A 117 0.22 -15.50 0.55
C ASP A 117 1.02 -16.47 -0.32
N TYR A 118 1.85 -15.95 -1.22
CA TYR A 118 2.60 -16.76 -2.18
C TYR A 118 3.99 -17.19 -1.69
N PHE A 119 4.76 -16.26 -1.12
CA PHE A 119 6.16 -16.47 -0.72
C PHE A 119 6.36 -16.65 0.79
N GLY A 120 5.35 -16.36 1.61
CA GLY A 120 5.47 -16.38 3.07
C GLY A 120 5.90 -15.03 3.68
N GLY A 121 6.43 -15.08 4.90
CA GLY A 121 6.76 -13.87 5.66
C GLY A 121 7.77 -12.96 4.97
N ILE A 122 7.64 -11.65 5.18
CA ILE A 122 8.58 -10.65 4.66
C ILE A 122 9.25 -9.86 5.80
N GLU A 123 10.38 -9.24 5.49
CA GLU A 123 11.00 -8.23 6.33
C GLU A 123 10.82 -6.85 5.69
N LEU A 124 10.01 -6.00 6.31
CA LEU A 124 9.91 -4.58 5.96
C LEU A 124 11.20 -3.87 6.42
N THR A 125 11.84 -3.15 5.49
CA THR A 125 13.12 -2.47 5.74
C THR A 125 13.00 -0.95 5.67
N TYR A 126 11.96 -0.45 5.00
CA TYR A 126 11.58 0.95 4.96
C TYR A 126 10.11 1.08 4.56
N GLY A 127 9.42 2.09 5.07
CA GLY A 127 7.98 2.24 4.88
C GLY A 127 7.57 3.70 4.89
N PHE A 128 6.59 4.08 5.70
CA PHE A 128 6.18 5.48 5.80
C PHE A 128 7.35 6.38 6.24
N CYS A 129 7.45 7.56 5.61
CA CYS A 129 8.42 8.58 5.96
C CYS A 129 7.74 9.94 6.13
N SER A 130 7.59 10.37 7.39
CA SER A 130 7.08 11.69 7.70
C SER A 130 8.04 12.79 7.21
N PRO A 131 7.53 14.02 6.95
CA PRO A 131 8.38 15.16 6.63
C PRO A 131 9.42 15.49 7.72
N GLU A 132 9.19 15.06 8.96
CA GLU A 132 10.14 15.21 10.06
C GLU A 132 11.26 14.17 9.97
N LEU A 133 10.91 12.89 9.78
CA LEU A 133 11.89 11.82 9.61
C LEU A 133 12.78 12.05 8.38
N ALA A 134 12.20 12.53 7.28
CA ALA A 134 12.92 12.81 6.03
C ALA A 134 14.12 13.76 6.21
N LYS A 135 14.08 14.67 7.20
CA LYS A 135 15.19 15.60 7.50
C LYS A 135 16.44 14.90 8.02
N HIS A 136 16.29 13.67 8.53
CA HIS A 136 17.37 12.87 9.10
C HIS A 136 17.97 11.88 8.10
N ILE A 137 17.39 11.73 6.91
CA ILE A 137 17.88 10.81 5.89
C ILE A 137 19.02 11.47 5.12
N LYS A 138 20.20 10.86 5.18
CA LYS A 138 21.40 11.31 4.46
C LYS A 138 21.36 10.81 3.02
N GLY A 139 20.70 11.55 2.13
CA GLY A 139 20.60 11.20 0.71
C GLY A 139 19.77 12.19 -0.10
N SER A 140 19.83 12.06 -1.42
CA SER A 140 18.93 12.80 -2.32
C SER A 140 17.58 12.10 -2.40
N ILE A 141 16.70 12.40 -1.44
CA ILE A 141 15.27 12.15 -1.60
C ILE A 141 14.72 13.22 -2.55
N ASP A 142 13.88 12.84 -3.50
CA ASP A 142 13.03 13.78 -4.24
C ASP A 142 11.63 13.74 -3.63
N PRO A 143 11.30 14.63 -2.68
CA PRO A 143 10.08 14.51 -1.88
C PRO A 143 8.82 14.53 -2.74
N LYS A 144 8.85 15.20 -3.90
CA LYS A 144 7.71 15.29 -4.82
C LYS A 144 7.34 13.96 -5.47
N ARG A 145 8.27 13.01 -5.48
CA ARG A 145 8.15 11.70 -6.15
C ARG A 145 8.30 10.53 -5.20
N ASP A 146 8.60 10.79 -3.94
CA ASP A 146 8.79 9.79 -2.91
C ASP A 146 7.45 9.37 -2.29
N GLN A 147 6.95 8.21 -2.72
CA GLN A 147 5.68 7.66 -2.24
C GLN A 147 5.77 7.12 -0.80
N HIS A 148 6.95 7.10 -0.17
CA HIS A 148 7.06 6.88 1.28
C HIS A 148 6.44 8.04 2.08
N ALA A 149 6.35 9.25 1.52
CA ALA A 149 5.62 10.36 2.13
C ALA A 149 4.09 10.23 2.05
N ALA A 150 3.62 9.25 1.27
CA ALA A 150 2.21 8.95 1.05
C ALA A 150 1.35 10.19 0.74
N HIS A 151 0.31 10.43 1.53
CA HIS A 151 -0.62 11.55 1.38
C HIS A 151 -0.32 12.73 2.33
N GLU A 152 0.88 12.79 2.91
CA GLU A 152 1.22 13.86 3.85
C GLU A 152 1.28 15.23 3.16
N LEU A 153 0.99 16.26 3.96
CA LEU A 153 0.98 17.64 3.50
C LEU A 153 2.20 18.40 4.03
N ASN A 154 2.73 19.29 3.21
CA ASN A 154 3.72 20.25 3.65
C ASN A 154 3.08 21.39 4.46
N THR A 155 3.91 22.31 4.98
CA THR A 155 3.45 23.44 5.81
C THR A 155 2.51 24.42 5.09
N ARG A 156 2.39 24.34 3.76
CA ARG A 156 1.46 25.14 2.95
C ARG A 156 0.16 24.39 2.63
N GLY A 157 -0.02 23.18 3.14
CA GLY A 157 -1.21 22.35 2.89
C GLY A 157 -1.21 21.62 1.54
N ASN A 158 -0.12 21.67 0.77
CA ASN A 158 -0.01 20.91 -0.48
C ASN A 158 0.58 19.52 -0.18
N LEU A 159 0.24 18.53 -1.01
CA LEU A 159 0.86 17.21 -0.97
C LEU A 159 2.39 17.31 -1.02
N VAL A 160 3.06 16.50 -0.20
CA VAL A 160 4.51 16.32 -0.25
C VAL A 160 4.87 15.54 -1.51
N CYS A 161 4.21 14.41 -1.73
CA CYS A 161 4.35 13.60 -2.94
C CYS A 161 3.11 13.75 -3.83
N GLU A 162 3.31 14.23 -5.06
CA GLU A 162 2.19 14.46 -5.99
C GLU A 162 1.61 13.16 -6.55
N ARG A 163 2.39 12.05 -6.50
CA ARG A 163 1.97 10.71 -6.99
C ARG A 163 0.90 10.05 -6.13
N LYS A 164 0.72 10.50 -4.88
CA LYS A 164 -0.15 9.86 -3.87
C LYS A 164 0.20 8.38 -3.67
N GLY A 165 -0.68 7.63 -3.02
CA GLY A 165 -0.46 6.23 -2.70
C GLY A 165 0.49 6.06 -1.53
N ALA A 166 1.06 4.87 -1.36
CA ALA A 166 2.10 4.58 -0.38
C ALA A 166 3.14 3.63 -0.98
N ALA A 167 4.33 3.58 -0.36
CA ALA A 167 5.39 2.66 -0.74
C ALA A 167 6.05 2.02 0.48
N CYS A 168 6.66 0.87 0.24
CA CYS A 168 7.53 0.20 1.19
C CYS A 168 8.68 -0.50 0.47
N ASP A 169 9.77 -0.70 1.22
CA ASP A 169 10.90 -1.50 0.81
C ASP A 169 10.95 -2.76 1.67
N PHE A 170 11.05 -3.93 1.04
CA PHE A 170 11.05 -5.19 1.77
C PHE A 170 11.93 -6.26 1.12
N ILE A 171 12.30 -7.26 1.90
CA ILE A 171 12.96 -8.48 1.44
C ILE A 171 12.11 -9.69 1.84
N VAL A 172 12.11 -10.72 1.00
CA VAL A 172 11.59 -12.04 1.37
C VAL A 172 12.80 -12.90 1.74
N PRO A 173 12.94 -13.33 3.00
CA PRO A 173 14.06 -14.17 3.41
C PRO A 173 14.18 -15.43 2.55
N ASP A 174 15.42 -15.82 2.25
CA ASP A 174 15.76 -17.04 1.48
C ASP A 174 15.24 -17.12 0.03
N GLU A 175 14.56 -16.08 -0.47
CA GLU A 175 14.06 -16.01 -1.84
C GLU A 175 14.93 -15.16 -2.77
N ASN A 176 14.81 -15.41 -4.08
CA ASN A 176 15.42 -14.56 -5.09
C ASN A 176 14.54 -13.33 -5.36
N MET A 177 15.05 -12.13 -5.04
CA MET A 177 14.23 -10.92 -5.18
C MET A 177 13.88 -10.57 -6.64
N LEU A 178 14.57 -11.11 -7.65
CA LEU A 178 14.15 -10.98 -9.05
C LEU A 178 12.87 -11.77 -9.31
N GLU A 179 12.77 -12.98 -8.77
CA GLU A 179 11.59 -13.85 -8.91
C GLU A 179 10.39 -13.24 -8.18
N VAL A 180 10.60 -12.73 -6.96
CA VAL A 180 9.59 -11.97 -6.22
C VAL A 180 9.13 -10.74 -7.02
N ALA A 181 10.06 -9.96 -7.58
CA ALA A 181 9.72 -8.79 -8.38
C ALA A 181 8.94 -9.15 -9.66
N GLN A 182 9.35 -10.21 -10.37
CA GLN A 182 8.66 -10.68 -11.58
C GLN A 182 7.26 -11.20 -11.25
N TRP A 183 7.10 -11.88 -10.11
CA TRP A 183 5.81 -12.31 -9.61
C TRP A 183 4.89 -11.13 -9.30
N ILE A 184 5.39 -10.10 -8.61
CA ILE A 184 4.64 -8.84 -8.37
C ILE A 184 4.21 -8.22 -9.70
N VAL A 185 5.13 -8.14 -10.66
CA VAL A 185 4.84 -7.59 -11.99
C VAL A 185 3.71 -8.33 -12.69
N ALA A 186 3.60 -9.65 -12.51
CA ALA A 186 2.56 -10.46 -13.14
C ALA A 186 1.23 -10.45 -12.36
N ASN A 187 1.26 -10.38 -11.03
CA ASN A 187 0.12 -10.76 -10.20
C ASN A 187 -0.50 -9.62 -9.39
N THR A 188 0.13 -8.45 -9.30
CA THR A 188 -0.42 -7.35 -8.48
C THR A 188 -0.65 -6.06 -9.27
N PRO A 189 -1.56 -5.18 -8.82
CA PRO A 189 -1.83 -3.87 -9.41
C PRO A 189 -0.88 -2.77 -8.87
N PHE A 190 0.38 -3.10 -8.63
CA PHE A 190 1.39 -2.15 -8.14
C PHE A 190 1.47 -0.88 -9.01
N ASP A 191 1.82 0.25 -8.39
CA ASP A 191 2.05 1.50 -9.11
C ASP A 191 3.49 1.57 -9.64
N ARG A 192 4.50 1.39 -8.78
CA ARG A 192 5.92 1.41 -9.17
C ARG A 192 6.70 0.32 -8.48
N LEU A 193 7.67 -0.25 -9.19
CA LEU A 193 8.60 -1.23 -8.67
C LEU A 193 10.02 -0.80 -9.02
N TYR A 194 10.90 -0.70 -8.02
CA TYR A 194 12.33 -0.48 -8.23
C TYR A 194 13.11 -1.72 -7.77
N PHE A 195 13.86 -2.29 -8.70
CA PHE A 195 14.66 -3.48 -8.50
C PHE A 195 16.13 -3.11 -8.34
N TYR A 196 16.75 -3.51 -7.22
CA TYR A 196 18.12 -3.15 -6.85
C TYR A 196 19.13 -4.30 -6.97
N GLY A 197 18.67 -5.53 -7.18
CA GLY A 197 19.49 -6.74 -7.23
C GLY A 197 18.82 -7.90 -6.51
N ASN A 198 19.32 -9.11 -6.77
CA ASN A 198 18.70 -10.37 -6.33
C ASN A 198 18.63 -10.54 -4.81
N THR A 199 19.50 -9.83 -4.07
CA THR A 199 19.66 -9.94 -2.59
C THR A 199 19.39 -8.61 -1.88
N LYS A 200 18.76 -7.66 -2.57
CA LYS A 200 18.47 -6.32 -2.04
C LYS A 200 16.95 -6.15 -1.86
N PRO A 201 16.53 -5.34 -0.88
CA PRO A 201 15.11 -5.02 -0.74
C PRO A 201 14.53 -4.46 -2.04
N LEU A 202 13.30 -4.87 -2.35
CA LEU A 202 12.50 -4.29 -3.42
C LEU A 202 11.76 -3.10 -2.88
N HIS A 203 11.77 -2.00 -3.64
CA HIS A 203 10.81 -0.92 -3.44
C HIS A 203 9.56 -1.22 -4.27
N VAL A 204 8.40 -1.18 -3.63
CA VAL A 204 7.11 -1.25 -4.31
C VAL A 204 6.16 -0.19 -3.78
N SER A 205 5.37 0.39 -4.67
CA SER A 205 4.30 1.32 -4.31
C SER A 205 2.95 0.87 -4.86
N TYR A 206 1.89 1.37 -4.24
CA TYR A 206 0.51 1.23 -4.69
C TYR A 206 -0.16 2.60 -4.59
N GLY A 207 -0.90 2.97 -5.63
CA GLY A 207 -1.57 4.27 -5.71
C GLY A 207 -2.52 4.33 -6.91
N GLU A 208 -3.34 5.38 -6.92
CA GLU A 208 -4.44 5.58 -7.88
C GLU A 208 -3.97 5.63 -9.34
N GLU A 209 -2.71 5.98 -9.60
CA GLU A 209 -2.16 6.05 -10.96
C GLU A 209 -2.06 4.68 -11.65
N HIS A 210 -1.91 3.59 -10.88
CA HIS A 210 -1.69 2.23 -11.39
C HIS A 210 -0.69 2.19 -12.57
N SER A 211 0.39 2.98 -12.48
CA SER A 211 1.26 3.24 -13.63
C SER A 211 2.08 2.02 -14.05
N ARG A 212 2.20 1.02 -13.17
CA ARG A 212 2.94 -0.24 -13.34
C ARG A 212 4.36 -0.01 -13.88
N VAL A 213 5.01 1.06 -13.41
CA VAL A 213 6.33 1.45 -13.87
C VAL A 213 7.38 0.57 -13.20
N ILE A 214 8.19 -0.10 -14.01
CA ILE A 214 9.27 -0.98 -13.55
C ILE A 214 10.60 -0.30 -13.81
N VAL A 215 11.42 -0.17 -12.76
CA VAL A 215 12.72 0.50 -12.80
C VAL A 215 13.81 -0.45 -12.35
N LEU A 216 14.78 -0.72 -13.24
CA LEU A 216 16.02 -1.38 -12.88
C LEU A 216 17.01 -0.35 -12.35
N MET A 217 17.55 -0.58 -11.16
CA MET A 217 18.62 0.24 -10.58
C MET A 217 19.97 -0.41 -10.88
N LEU A 218 20.60 -0.01 -11.98
CA LEU A 218 21.80 -0.65 -12.51
C LEU A 218 23.07 0.08 -12.04
N ALA A 219 24.12 -0.65 -11.71
CA ALA A 219 25.42 -0.05 -11.40
C ALA A 219 26.01 0.64 -12.65
N GLY A 220 26.23 1.96 -12.57
CA GLY A 220 26.98 2.71 -13.56
C GLY A 220 28.49 2.51 -13.43
N LYS A 221 29.25 3.02 -14.40
CA LYS A 221 30.73 2.93 -14.42
C LYS A 221 31.42 3.49 -13.17
N SER A 222 30.78 4.41 -12.47
CA SER A 222 31.27 5.02 -11.22
C SER A 222 30.78 4.33 -9.94
N GLY A 223 30.05 3.21 -10.07
CA GLY A 223 29.37 2.55 -8.95
C GLY A 223 28.05 3.21 -8.53
N ARG A 224 27.71 4.39 -9.06
CA ARG A 224 26.41 5.04 -8.83
C ARG A 224 25.31 4.27 -9.55
N LEU A 225 24.19 4.02 -8.86
CA LEU A 225 23.01 3.41 -9.47
C LEU A 225 22.34 4.36 -10.46
N ILE A 226 21.99 3.82 -11.63
CA ILE A 226 21.33 4.51 -12.73
C ILE A 226 19.96 3.86 -12.94
N PRO A 227 18.86 4.61 -12.83
CA PRO A 227 17.53 4.08 -13.08
C PRO A 227 17.31 3.84 -14.58
N LYS A 228 16.81 2.65 -14.93
CA LYS A 228 16.37 2.29 -16.28
C LYS A 228 14.94 1.77 -16.23
N VAL A 229 14.02 2.53 -16.82
CA VAL A 229 12.63 2.08 -16.99
C VAL A 229 12.58 0.98 -18.05
N VAL A 230 11.85 -0.10 -17.76
CA VAL A 230 11.70 -1.25 -18.67
C VAL A 230 10.23 -1.66 -18.78
N THR A 231 9.88 -2.36 -19.87
CA THR A 231 8.56 -2.98 -20.00
C THR A 231 8.48 -4.27 -19.19
N ALA A 232 7.28 -4.68 -18.81
CA ALA A 232 7.05 -5.96 -18.12
C ALA A 232 7.62 -7.15 -18.92
N GLU A 233 7.44 -7.15 -20.24
CA GLU A 233 7.96 -8.19 -21.13
C GLU A 233 9.51 -8.25 -21.11
N ALA A 234 10.18 -7.10 -21.11
CA ALA A 234 11.64 -7.04 -21.03
C ALA A 234 12.15 -7.47 -19.64
N PHE A 235 11.45 -7.06 -18.58
CA PHE A 235 11.79 -7.40 -17.21
C PHE A 235 11.63 -8.91 -16.92
N ASN A 236 10.56 -9.53 -17.41
CA ASN A 236 10.29 -10.96 -17.21
C ASN A 236 11.21 -11.89 -18.02
N ARG A 237 12.00 -11.35 -18.96
CA ARG A 237 13.04 -12.09 -19.68
C ARG A 237 14.39 -12.09 -18.98
N ILE A 238 14.56 -11.28 -17.94
CA ILE A 238 15.79 -11.24 -17.16
C ILE A 238 15.91 -12.57 -16.40
N THR A 239 17.10 -13.15 -16.43
CA THR A 239 17.42 -14.34 -15.64
C THR A 239 18.34 -13.97 -14.47
N PRO A 240 18.29 -14.70 -13.34
CA PRO A 240 19.06 -14.38 -12.14
C PRO A 240 20.57 -14.20 -12.37
N VAL A 241 21.15 -14.93 -13.34
CA VAL A 241 22.59 -14.92 -13.67
C VAL A 241 23.05 -13.58 -14.25
N CYS A 242 22.14 -12.70 -14.66
CA CYS A 242 22.49 -11.47 -15.39
C CYS A 242 22.68 -10.22 -14.53
N LEU A 243 22.44 -10.27 -13.20
CA LEU A 243 22.32 -9.05 -12.37
C LEU A 243 23.09 -9.06 -11.03
N ASP A 244 24.05 -9.97 -10.85
CA ASP A 244 25.00 -9.94 -9.72
C ASP A 244 26.22 -9.06 -9.99
#